data_AF-A0A7Z9QR40-F1
#
_entry.id   AF-A0A7Z9QR40-F1
#
_cell.length_a   1.000
_cell.length_b   1.000
_cell.length_c   1.000
_cell.angle_alpha   90.00
_cell.angle_beta   90.00
_cell.angle_gamma   90.00
#
_symmetry.space_group_name_H-M   'P 1'
#
loop_
_entity.id
_entity.type
_entity.pdbx_description
1 polymer ?
#
loop_
_entity_poly.entity_id
_entity_poly.type
_entity_poly.pdbx_seq_one_letter_code
_entity_poly.pdbx_strand_id
1 'polypeptide(L)'
;MLRKIKNQPKILVAVFLSIGVVIGMTAWTVSQENRWYPSIWGADDQRGALNRLTPEKVLEAVSLIKTGKVYELGRVYEDAMPLFGTRHFSLRIPQMSGPLGDNQVTWHEEIFSGEIGQIGTQF
;
A
#
# COMPACT_ATOMS: atom_id res chain seq x y z
N MET A 1 30.68 -63.77 -8.76
CA MET A 1 29.80 -63.46 -9.90
C MET A 1 29.12 -62.12 -9.64
N LEU A 2 29.67 -61.01 -10.14
CA LEU A 2 29.14 -59.66 -9.91
C LEU A 2 27.93 -59.40 -10.82
N ARG A 3 26.72 -59.33 -10.25
CA ARG A 3 25.51 -58.92 -10.99
C ARG A 3 25.67 -57.44 -11.37
N LYS A 4 26.05 -57.16 -12.63
CA LYS A 4 25.95 -55.81 -13.19
C LYS A 4 24.47 -55.39 -13.20
N ILE A 5 24.13 -54.38 -12.39
CA ILE A 5 22.80 -53.79 -12.35
C ILE A 5 22.53 -53.17 -13.74
N LYS A 6 21.57 -53.72 -14.48
CA LYS A 6 21.31 -53.42 -15.91
C LYS A 6 20.98 -51.94 -16.20
N ASN A 7 20.66 -51.15 -15.17
CA ASN A 7 20.17 -49.77 -15.30
C ASN A 7 21.16 -48.70 -14.78
N GLN A 8 22.40 -49.07 -14.43
CA GLN A 8 23.44 -48.16 -13.95
C GLN A 8 23.59 -46.86 -14.79
N PRO A 9 23.65 -46.88 -16.13
CA PRO A 9 23.80 -45.64 -16.90
C PRO A 9 22.57 -44.72 -16.82
N LYS A 10 21.36 -45.27 -16.71
CA LYS A 10 20.12 -44.48 -16.59
C LYS A 10 20.00 -43.81 -15.21
N ILE A 11 20.43 -44.52 -14.16
CA ILE A 11 20.48 -43.99 -12.79
C ILE A 11 21.51 -42.86 -12.72
N LEU A 12 22.69 -43.04 -13.35
CA LEU A 12 23.72 -42.02 -13.37
C LEU A 12 23.25 -40.75 -14.08
N VAL A 13 22.62 -40.89 -15.26
CA VAL A 13 22.05 -39.75 -16.01
C VAL A 13 20.96 -39.04 -15.22
N ALA A 14 20.07 -39.77 -14.55
CA ALA A 14 19.03 -39.18 -13.71
C ALA A 14 19.60 -38.40 -12.52
N VAL A 15 20.68 -38.91 -11.89
CA VAL A 15 21.39 -38.22 -10.81
C VAL A 15 22.11 -36.97 -11.32
N PHE A 16 22.74 -37.03 -12.50
CA PHE A 16 23.35 -35.83 -13.10
C PHE A 16 22.31 -34.77 -13.51
N LEU A 17 21.15 -35.19 -14.01
CA LEU A 17 20.03 -34.28 -14.33
C LEU A 17 19.45 -33.64 -13.06
N SER A 18 19.25 -34.40 -11.98
CA SER A 18 18.73 -33.84 -10.73
C SER A 18 19.72 -32.90 -10.06
N ILE A 19 21.02 -33.20 -10.09
CA ILE A 19 22.08 -32.27 -9.62
C ILE A 19 22.11 -31.01 -10.48
N GLY A 20 22.01 -31.14 -11.81
CA GLY A 20 21.95 -29.99 -12.72
C GLY A 20 20.76 -29.08 -12.48
N VAL A 21 19.59 -29.65 -12.17
CA VAL A 21 18.38 -28.89 -11.82
C VAL A 21 18.53 -28.18 -10.48
N VAL A 22 19.12 -28.82 -9.46
CA VAL A 22 19.38 -28.20 -8.14
C VAL A 22 20.37 -27.05 -8.25
N ILE A 23 21.45 -27.21 -9.02
CA ILE A 23 22.42 -26.14 -9.27
C ILE A 23 21.78 -25.00 -10.06
N GLY A 24 20.97 -25.31 -11.09
CA GLY A 24 20.22 -24.33 -11.86
C GLY A 24 19.25 -23.50 -11.02
N MET A 25 18.60 -24.09 -10.01
CA MET A 25 17.71 -23.38 -9.08
C MET A 25 18.44 -22.40 -8.16
N THR A 26 19.69 -22.69 -7.75
CA THR A 26 20.48 -21.74 -6.92
C THR A 26 20.95 -20.49 -7.67
N ALA A 27 20.97 -20.52 -9.00
CA ALA A 27 21.30 -19.36 -9.83
C ALA A 27 20.12 -18.36 -9.99
N TRP A 28 18.91 -18.75 -9.59
CA TRP A 28 17.74 -17.86 -9.49
C TRP A 28 17.58 -17.31 -8.07
N THR A 29 18.67 -16.94 -7.41
CA THR A 29 18.54 -15.99 -6.31
C THR A 29 18.34 -14.63 -6.93
N VAL A 30 17.14 -14.07 -6.83
CA VAL A 30 16.90 -12.65 -7.11
C VAL A 30 17.77 -11.89 -6.12
N SER A 31 18.98 -11.53 -6.54
CA SER A 31 19.81 -10.59 -5.80
C SER A 31 19.07 -9.27 -5.82
N GLN A 32 18.44 -8.92 -4.70
CA GLN A 32 17.87 -7.60 -4.51
C GLN A 32 19.06 -6.62 -4.43
N GLU A 33 19.45 -6.05 -5.57
CA GLU A 33 20.63 -5.18 -5.72
C GLU A 33 20.66 -4.04 -4.70
N ASN A 34 19.49 -3.61 -4.20
CA ASN A 34 19.37 -2.65 -3.11
C ASN A 34 18.88 -3.33 -1.84
N ARG A 35 19.76 -3.40 -0.84
CA ARG A 35 19.41 -3.77 0.53
C ARG A 35 18.34 -2.80 1.06
N TRP A 36 17.08 -3.26 1.09
CA TRP A 36 15.92 -2.47 1.52
C TRP A 36 15.84 -2.27 3.04
N TYR A 37 16.56 -3.10 3.81
CA TYR A 37 16.66 -3.03 5.27
C TYR A 37 18.12 -3.21 5.77
N PRO A 38 18.61 -2.43 6.75
CA PRO A 38 17.89 -1.39 7.50
C PRO A 38 17.54 -0.19 6.62
N SER A 39 16.50 0.54 7.02
CA SER A 39 16.11 1.78 6.34
C SER A 39 17.30 2.73 6.24
N ILE A 40 17.38 3.49 5.13
CA ILE A 40 18.43 4.50 4.93
C ILE A 40 18.40 5.61 5.99
N TRP A 41 17.31 5.70 6.77
CA TRP A 41 17.14 6.65 7.87
C TRP A 41 17.41 6.04 9.25
N GLY A 42 17.84 4.78 9.32
CA GLY A 42 18.13 4.07 10.57
C GLY A 42 17.33 2.78 10.73
N ALA A 43 17.85 1.84 11.51
CA ALA A 43 17.23 0.52 11.69
C ALA A 43 15.84 0.56 12.35
N ASP A 44 15.59 1.58 13.18
CA ASP A 44 14.33 1.79 13.91
C ASP A 44 13.40 2.81 13.22
N ASP A 45 13.75 3.28 12.02
CA ASP A 45 12.92 4.25 11.30
C ASP A 45 11.57 3.65 10.87
N GLN A 46 10.50 4.37 11.18
CA GLN A 46 9.12 4.05 10.79
C GLN A 46 8.51 5.09 9.85
N ARG A 47 9.22 6.18 9.52
CA ARG A 47 8.70 7.28 8.70
C ARG A 47 8.98 7.09 7.22
N GLY A 48 10.05 6.37 6.87
CA GLY A 48 10.40 6.13 5.49
C GLY A 48 10.68 7.43 4.72
N ALA A 49 10.19 7.49 3.47
CA ALA A 49 10.46 8.60 2.55
C ALA A 49 10.03 9.98 3.06
N LEU A 50 9.12 10.03 4.04
CA LEU A 50 8.71 11.28 4.69
C LEU A 50 9.85 12.00 5.40
N ASN A 51 10.95 11.31 5.74
CA ASN A 51 12.14 11.96 6.29
C ASN A 51 12.80 12.96 5.30
N ARG A 52 12.44 12.95 4.01
CA ARG A 52 12.86 13.96 3.03
C ARG A 52 12.09 15.29 3.13
N LEU A 53 10.98 15.32 3.85
CA LEU A 53 10.21 16.54 4.10
C LEU A 53 10.83 17.31 5.27
N THR A 54 11.87 18.09 4.98
CA THR A 54 12.57 18.94 5.96
C THR A 54 11.94 20.33 6.08
N PRO A 55 12.20 21.10 7.15
CA PRO A 55 11.74 22.49 7.27
C PRO A 55 12.16 23.37 6.07
N GLU A 56 13.35 23.16 5.54
CA GLU A 56 13.86 23.89 4.36
C GLU A 56 13.03 23.57 3.12
N LYS A 57 12.64 22.31 2.92
CA LYS A 57 11.75 21.91 1.82
C LYS A 57 10.33 22.48 1.96
N VAL A 58 9.84 22.63 3.19
CA VAL A 58 8.55 23.32 3.44
C VAL A 58 8.65 24.79 3.03
N LEU A 59 9.73 25.49 3.42
CA LEU A 59 9.94 26.89 3.04
C LEU A 59 10.13 27.07 1.52
N GLU A 60 10.84 26.14 0.87
CA GLU A 60 10.98 26.08 -0.59
C GLU A 60 9.59 25.97 -1.26
N ALA A 61 8.73 25.06 -0.77
CA ALA A 61 7.37 24.90 -1.28
C ALA A 61 6.50 26.15 -1.06
N VAL A 62 6.58 26.79 0.10
CA VAL A 62 5.88 28.07 0.38
C VAL A 62 6.28 29.15 -0.62
N SER A 63 7.56 29.20 -1.01
CA SER A 63 8.04 30.18 -1.99
C SER A 63 7.38 30.05 -3.38
N LEU A 64 6.78 28.90 -3.70
CA LEU A 64 6.08 28.67 -4.97
C LEU A 64 4.69 29.33 -5.01
N ILE A 65 4.12 29.72 -3.86
CA ILE A 65 2.81 30.37 -3.79
C ILE A 65 2.95 31.82 -4.27
N LYS A 66 2.48 32.11 -5.50
CA LYS A 66 2.56 33.47 -6.10
C LYS A 66 1.22 34.18 -6.26
N THR A 67 0.16 33.42 -6.55
CA THR A 67 -1.14 33.98 -6.96
C THR A 67 -2.26 33.71 -5.96
N GLY A 68 -2.01 32.89 -4.94
CA GLY A 68 -3.04 32.46 -3.99
C GLY A 68 -4.12 31.54 -4.60
N LYS A 69 -3.94 31.03 -5.82
CA LYS A 69 -4.87 30.07 -6.42
C LYS A 69 -4.81 28.73 -5.69
N VAL A 70 -5.98 28.17 -5.41
CA VAL A 70 -6.17 26.88 -4.75
C VAL A 70 -6.85 25.93 -5.73
N TYR A 71 -6.34 24.70 -5.81
CA TYR A 71 -6.94 23.62 -6.61
C TYR A 71 -7.17 22.42 -5.71
N GLU A 72 -8.40 21.93 -5.65
CA GLU A 72 -8.74 20.72 -4.92
C GLU A 72 -8.33 19.49 -5.75
N LEU A 73 -7.45 18.66 -5.19
CA LEU A 73 -7.02 17.39 -5.80
C LEU A 73 -7.78 16.19 -5.21
N GLY A 74 -8.63 16.45 -4.21
CA GLY A 74 -9.54 15.46 -3.64
C GLY A 74 -10.72 15.19 -4.55
N ARG A 75 -11.24 13.96 -4.48
CA ARG A 75 -12.51 13.59 -5.12
C ARG A 75 -13.65 13.80 -4.13
N VAL A 76 -14.80 14.24 -4.64
CA VAL A 76 -16.06 14.23 -3.90
C VAL A 76 -16.40 12.78 -3.51
N TYR A 77 -16.69 12.57 -2.23
CA TYR A 77 -17.14 11.28 -1.71
C TYR A 77 -18.64 11.16 -1.97
N GLU A 78 -19.01 10.20 -2.79
CA GLU A 78 -20.37 9.95 -3.24
C GLU A 78 -20.58 8.45 -3.45
N ASP A 79 -21.83 8.01 -3.41
CA ASP A 79 -22.20 6.60 -3.59
C ASP A 79 -21.67 6.01 -4.91
N ALA A 80 -21.65 6.82 -5.97
CA ALA A 80 -21.18 6.44 -7.30
C ALA A 80 -19.66 6.56 -7.49
N MET A 81 -18.88 6.89 -6.45
CA MET A 81 -17.44 7.05 -6.61
C MET A 81 -16.77 5.72 -7.00
N PRO A 82 -15.66 5.73 -7.74
CA PRO A 82 -14.97 4.50 -8.10
C PRO A 82 -14.46 3.76 -6.85
N LEU A 83 -14.87 2.50 -6.71
CA LEU A 83 -14.49 1.62 -5.62
C LEU A 83 -13.88 0.34 -6.16
N PHE A 84 -12.85 -0.17 -5.49
CA PHE A 84 -12.20 -1.42 -5.86
C PHE A 84 -12.84 -2.61 -5.13
N GLY A 85 -13.23 -3.64 -5.89
CA GLY A 85 -13.73 -4.90 -5.34
C GLY A 85 -15.00 -4.69 -4.52
N THR A 86 -14.97 -5.12 -3.26
CA THR A 86 -16.11 -5.07 -2.33
C THR A 86 -16.05 -3.89 -1.36
N ARG A 87 -15.18 -2.90 -1.59
CA ARG A 87 -15.14 -1.68 -0.78
C ARG A 87 -16.47 -0.95 -0.88
N HIS A 88 -16.82 -0.23 0.17
CA HIS A 88 -18.10 0.46 0.26
C HIS A 88 -17.95 1.88 0.79
N PHE A 89 -18.92 2.70 0.42
CA PHE A 89 -19.13 4.03 0.97
C PHE A 89 -20.61 4.14 1.32
N SER A 90 -20.90 4.59 2.54
CA SER A 90 -22.24 4.94 2.95
C SER A 90 -22.19 6.20 3.79
N LEU A 91 -23.03 7.16 3.42
CA LEU A 91 -23.28 8.37 4.20
C LEU A 91 -24.77 8.41 4.52
N ARG A 92 -25.11 8.38 5.80
CA ARG A 92 -26.48 8.48 6.29
C ARG A 92 -26.64 9.79 7.05
N ILE A 93 -27.59 10.61 6.60
CA ILE A 93 -27.99 11.85 7.26
C ILE A 93 -29.37 11.60 7.91
N PRO A 94 -29.46 11.33 9.23
CA PRO A 94 -30.73 11.16 9.91
C PRO A 94 -31.60 12.43 9.89
N GLN A 95 -32.91 12.24 9.91
CA GLN A 95 -33.87 13.34 10.04
C GLN A 95 -33.90 13.85 11.48
N MET A 96 -33.84 15.16 11.65
CA MET A 96 -33.89 15.83 12.96
C MET A 96 -35.32 15.82 13.54
N SER A 97 -35.43 15.60 14.85
CA SER A 97 -36.66 15.76 15.62
C SER A 97 -36.73 17.14 16.29
N GLY A 98 -36.88 18.20 15.49
CA GLY A 98 -37.17 19.56 15.95
C GLY A 98 -36.07 20.26 16.78
N PRO A 99 -36.23 21.57 17.04
CA PRO A 99 -35.32 22.30 17.92
C PRO A 99 -35.48 21.84 19.38
N LEU A 100 -34.38 21.72 20.11
CA LEU A 100 -34.37 21.35 21.53
C LEU A 100 -34.21 22.56 22.44
N GLY A 101 -34.86 22.50 23.61
CA GLY A 101 -34.72 23.46 24.70
C GLY A 101 -35.27 24.86 24.41
N ASP A 102 -35.19 25.73 25.41
CA ASP A 102 -35.66 27.13 25.32
C ASP A 102 -34.83 27.95 24.32
N ASN A 103 -33.58 27.54 24.07
CA ASN A 103 -32.69 28.15 23.08
C ASN A 103 -32.97 27.68 21.64
N GLN A 104 -33.92 26.77 21.45
CA GLN A 104 -34.35 26.26 20.15
C GLN A 104 -33.19 25.73 19.30
N VAL A 105 -32.24 25.01 19.92
CA VAL A 105 -31.04 24.55 19.20
C VAL A 105 -31.39 23.48 18.17
N THR A 106 -30.80 23.60 16.98
CA THR A 106 -30.86 22.61 15.90
C THR A 106 -29.44 22.20 15.52
N TRP A 107 -29.27 21.00 14.99
CA TRP A 107 -27.98 20.51 14.53
C TRP A 107 -28.17 19.53 13.36
N HIS A 108 -27.07 19.25 12.65
CA HIS A 108 -26.98 18.19 11.66
C HIS A 108 -26.08 17.09 12.21
N GLU A 109 -26.43 15.85 11.90
CA GLU A 109 -25.62 14.68 12.20
C GLU A 109 -25.48 13.85 10.95
N GLU A 110 -24.36 13.16 10.83
CA GLU A 110 -24.07 12.24 9.74
C GLU A 110 -23.36 11.00 10.28
N ILE A 111 -23.67 9.85 9.69
CA ILE A 111 -22.97 8.59 9.93
C ILE A 111 -22.30 8.18 8.63
N PHE A 112 -20.99 8.03 8.68
CA PHE A 112 -20.18 7.46 7.62
C PHE A 112 -19.84 6.00 7.93
N SER A 113 -19.92 5.13 6.92
CA SER A 113 -19.38 3.77 6.95
C SER A 113 -18.63 3.48 5.65
N GLY A 114 -17.43 2.94 5.76
CA GLY A 114 -16.58 2.63 4.60
C GLY A 114 -15.11 2.42 4.97
N GLU A 115 -14.33 1.89 4.05
CA GLU A 115 -12.87 1.75 4.19
C GLU A 115 -12.17 3.09 3.94
N ILE A 116 -12.39 4.09 4.81
CA ILE A 116 -12.04 5.50 4.58
C ILE A 116 -10.59 5.75 4.14
N GLY A 117 -9.64 4.95 4.63
CA GLY A 117 -8.23 5.08 4.24
C GLY A 117 -7.88 4.49 2.87
N GLN A 118 -8.83 3.86 2.19
CA GLN A 118 -8.64 3.09 0.97
C GLN A 118 -9.75 3.33 -0.08
N ILE A 119 -10.53 4.40 0.07
CA ILE A 119 -11.57 4.81 -0.87
C ILE A 119 -11.43 6.31 -1.13
N GLY A 120 -11.81 6.75 -2.33
CA GLY A 120 -11.62 8.15 -2.74
C GLY A 120 -10.14 8.50 -2.97
N THR A 121 -9.75 9.71 -2.59
CA THR A 121 -8.34 10.17 -2.69
C THR A 121 -7.58 9.71 -1.44
N GLN A 122 -6.48 8.97 -1.62
CA GLN A 122 -5.77 8.27 -0.53
C GLN A 122 -4.23 8.38 -0.66
N PHE A 123 -3.53 8.04 0.43
CA PHE A 123 -2.07 7.93 0.54
C PHE A 123 -1.63 6.52 0.91
#